data_AF-A0A9D2FVB9-F1
#
_entry.id   AF-A0A9D2FVB9-F1
#
_cell.length_a   1.000
_cell.length_b   1.000
_cell.length_c   1.000
_cell.angle_alpha   90.00
_cell.angle_beta   90.00
_cell.angle_gamma   90.00
#
_symmetry.space_group_name_H-M   'P 1'
#
loop_
_entity.id
_entity.type
_entity.pdbx_description
1 polymer ?
#
loop_
_entity_poly.entity_id
_entity_poly.type
_entity_poly.pdbx_seq_one_letter_code
_entity_poly.pdbx_strand_id
1 'polypeptide(L)'
;MSRPRKNGGGLIIAIIGVILLIALLESLLEIIIPLAIVGGIGYGIYYFATKQSRLEKVNTKQRLQDLKDNIHIADRQVKLLDSYLDEKNYTQYVVNARQLLPQIRHIKSELSELKAKMDLNIYKRVLKKAETVEKDIKFQLDRLDVSPVNPDISEEEADLLELAPELAHLYNNIQQDHLTILKKIENADNKEELTALHEADMDRFRDILDGYLKIKKAPKNYYNADERLAKAKTAMEKFDLALDETLRKLNESDLKDFDISLRMMADDDTNL
;
A
#
# COMPACT_ATOMS: atom_id res chain seq x y z
N MET A 1 41.29 46.97 43.38
CA MET A 1 39.96 47.53 43.07
C MET A 1 39.38 46.80 41.86
N SER A 2 38.07 46.54 41.90
CA SER A 2 37.20 46.20 40.76
C SER A 2 37.11 44.72 40.31
N ARG A 3 36.18 43.99 40.94
CA ARG A 3 35.20 43.14 40.22
C ARG A 3 34.01 44.04 39.78
N PRO A 4 33.05 43.62 38.94
CA PRO A 4 32.99 42.50 37.99
C PRO A 4 32.46 42.93 36.60
N ARG A 5 32.46 42.05 35.59
CA ARG A 5 31.40 42.08 34.55
C ARG A 5 31.06 40.67 34.08
N LYS A 6 29.81 40.29 34.37
CA LYS A 6 29.05 39.16 33.79
C LYS A 6 29.26 39.12 32.28
N ASN A 7 29.53 37.95 31.73
CA ASN A 7 29.23 37.66 30.33
C ASN A 7 28.55 36.28 30.25
N GLY A 8 27.21 36.32 30.15
CA GLY A 8 26.34 35.19 29.81
C GLY A 8 26.51 34.73 28.35
N GLY A 9 27.74 34.71 27.85
CA GLY A 9 28.08 34.21 26.51
C GLY A 9 28.59 32.77 26.51
N GLY A 10 29.12 32.27 27.64
CA GLY A 10 29.63 30.89 27.71
C GLY A 10 28.55 29.81 27.69
N LEU A 11 27.38 30.09 28.29
CA LEU A 11 26.25 29.15 28.29
C LEU A 11 25.57 29.04 26.92
N ILE A 12 25.49 30.13 26.16
CA ILE A 12 24.83 30.12 24.84
C ILE A 12 25.70 29.41 23.80
N ILE A 13 27.03 29.57 23.85
CA ILE A 13 27.97 28.85 22.97
C ILE A 13 28.03 27.34 23.33
N ALA A 14 27.92 26.98 24.61
CA ALA A 14 27.82 25.59 25.03
C ALA A 14 26.50 24.93 24.59
N ILE A 15 25.38 25.65 24.61
CA ILE A 15 24.07 25.11 24.18
C ILE A 15 24.00 24.92 22.66
N ILE A 16 24.56 25.85 21.87
CA ILE A 16 24.62 25.70 20.40
C ILE A 16 25.55 24.54 19.99
N GLY A 17 26.65 24.32 20.72
CA GLY A 17 27.53 23.16 20.51
C GLY A 17 26.88 21.82 20.84
N VAL A 18 26.02 21.76 21.86
CA VAL A 18 25.25 20.55 22.22
C VAL A 18 24.12 20.29 21.21
N ILE A 19 23.46 21.33 20.69
CA ILE A 19 22.43 21.17 19.66
C ILE A 19 23.03 20.71 18.32
N LEU A 20 24.22 21.19 17.94
CA LEU A 20 24.94 20.69 16.77
C LEU A 20 25.47 19.26 16.95
N LEU A 21 25.86 18.87 18.18
CA LEU A 21 26.22 17.48 18.48
C LEU A 21 25.01 16.53 18.49
N ILE A 22 23.83 17.00 18.90
CA ILE A 22 22.58 16.24 18.85
C ILE A 22 22.06 16.12 17.40
N ALA A 23 22.15 17.19 16.60
CA ALA A 23 21.81 17.14 15.17
C ALA A 23 22.78 16.24 14.37
N LEU A 24 24.05 16.16 14.77
CA LEU A 24 25.01 15.21 14.20
C LEU A 24 24.78 13.77 14.68
N LEU A 25 24.23 13.57 15.89
CA LEU A 25 23.87 12.25 16.44
C LEU A 25 22.56 11.70 15.85
N GLU A 26 21.59 12.55 15.53
CA GLU A 26 20.36 12.14 14.81
C GLU A 26 20.68 11.76 13.35
N SER A 27 21.59 12.47 12.70
CA SER A 27 22.05 12.14 11.34
C SER A 27 22.90 10.86 11.25
N LEU A 28 23.54 10.43 12.35
CA LEU A 28 24.31 9.18 12.40
C LEU A 28 23.48 7.93 12.76
N LEU A 29 22.23 8.09 13.21
CA LEU A 29 21.36 6.95 13.57
C LEU A 29 20.58 6.38 12.37
N GLU A 30 20.37 7.15 11.30
CA GLU A 30 19.71 6.69 10.06
C GLU A 30 20.63 5.90 9.11
N ILE A 31 21.96 5.99 9.27
CA ILE A 31 22.93 5.34 8.37
C ILE A 31 23.42 3.99 8.91
N ILE A 32 23.18 3.65 10.18
CA ILE A 32 23.77 2.46 10.82
C ILE A 32 22.88 1.21 10.73
N ILE A 33 21.57 1.36 10.50
CA ILE A 33 20.66 0.21 10.37
C ILE A 33 20.97 -0.69 9.15
N PRO A 34 21.43 -0.21 7.98
CA PRO A 34 21.60 -1.08 6.81
C PRO A 34 22.84 -2.00 6.84
N LEU A 35 23.89 -1.67 7.62
CA LEU A 35 25.20 -2.34 7.50
C LEU A 35 25.45 -3.45 8.54
N ALA A 36 24.79 -3.43 9.70
CA ALA A 36 24.92 -4.52 10.69
C ALA A 36 24.04 -5.75 10.37
N ILE A 37 23.03 -5.58 9.52
CA ILE A 37 21.96 -6.56 9.27
C ILE A 37 22.39 -7.65 8.27
N VAL A 38 23.19 -7.30 7.27
CA VAL A 38 23.65 -8.24 6.23
C VAL A 38 24.59 -9.32 6.82
N GLY A 39 25.39 -8.99 7.83
CA GLY A 39 26.27 -9.95 8.51
C GLY A 39 25.58 -10.77 9.62
N GLY A 40 24.70 -10.14 10.42
CA GLY A 40 24.15 -10.77 11.62
C GLY A 40 22.96 -11.70 11.38
N ILE A 41 22.15 -11.46 10.35
CA ILE A 41 20.97 -12.30 10.06
C ILE A 41 21.39 -13.62 9.41
N GLY A 42 22.37 -13.59 8.51
CA GLY A 42 22.83 -14.77 7.78
C GLY A 42 23.60 -15.78 8.64
N TYR A 43 24.29 -15.32 9.69
CA TYR A 43 25.12 -16.16 10.56
C TYR A 43 24.30 -16.85 11.66
N GLY A 44 23.29 -16.17 12.22
CA GLY A 44 22.45 -16.72 13.30
C GLY A 44 21.58 -17.92 12.87
N ILE A 45 21.14 -17.94 11.60
CA ILE A 45 20.35 -19.04 11.03
C ILE A 45 21.22 -20.30 10.84
N TYR A 46 22.53 -20.14 10.57
CA TYR A 46 23.44 -21.27 10.34
C TYR A 46 23.82 -22.00 11.63
N TYR A 47 23.99 -21.29 12.75
CA TYR A 47 24.55 -21.86 13.98
C TYR A 47 23.61 -22.82 14.73
N PHE A 48 22.29 -22.75 14.56
CA PHE A 48 21.33 -23.48 15.42
C PHE A 48 20.65 -24.71 14.79
N ALA A 49 21.09 -25.17 13.61
CA ALA A 49 20.48 -26.32 12.92
C ALA A 49 20.82 -27.72 13.50
N THR A 50 21.36 -27.86 14.71
CA THR A 50 22.03 -29.11 15.13
C THR A 50 21.19 -30.14 15.90
N LYS A 51 19.94 -29.87 16.31
CA LYS A 51 19.20 -30.76 17.26
C LYS A 51 17.87 -31.38 16.74
N GLN A 52 17.86 -32.04 15.58
CA GLN A 52 16.68 -32.82 15.09
C GLN A 52 17.07 -34.05 14.24
N SER A 53 16.10 -34.97 14.02
CA SER A 53 16.26 -36.26 13.35
C SER A 53 16.72 -36.12 11.88
N ARG A 54 17.47 -37.09 11.33
CA ARG A 54 18.19 -36.95 10.04
C ARG A 54 17.30 -36.61 8.83
N LEU A 55 16.05 -37.07 8.77
CA LEU A 55 15.11 -36.80 7.66
C LEU A 55 14.36 -35.48 7.83
N GLU A 56 13.90 -35.15 9.05
CA GLU A 56 13.36 -33.81 9.35
C GLU A 56 14.42 -32.72 9.22
N LYS A 57 15.70 -33.04 9.45
CA LYS A 57 16.84 -32.14 9.29
C LYS A 57 16.97 -31.62 7.86
N VAL A 58 16.79 -32.46 6.85
CA VAL A 58 16.98 -32.04 5.45
C VAL A 58 15.88 -31.07 5.05
N ASN A 59 14.62 -31.41 5.32
CA ASN A 59 13.47 -30.56 4.96
C ASN A 59 13.46 -29.25 5.77
N THR A 60 13.69 -29.31 7.09
CA THR A 60 13.74 -28.12 7.94
C THR A 60 14.90 -27.20 7.56
N LYS A 61 16.09 -27.76 7.25
CA LYS A 61 17.24 -26.97 6.82
C LYS A 61 16.98 -26.29 5.49
N GLN A 62 16.36 -27.00 4.54
CA GLN A 62 15.96 -26.43 3.25
C GLN A 62 14.98 -25.27 3.45
N ARG A 63 13.90 -25.48 4.21
CA ARG A 63 12.91 -24.41 4.50
C ARG A 63 13.50 -23.21 5.22
N LEU A 64 14.45 -23.41 6.15
CA LEU A 64 15.17 -22.31 6.81
C LEU A 64 16.08 -21.55 5.84
N GLN A 65 16.68 -22.25 4.87
CA GLN A 65 17.49 -21.64 3.82
C GLN A 65 16.61 -20.88 2.83
N ASP A 66 15.50 -21.46 2.38
CA ASP A 66 14.54 -20.80 1.50
C ASP A 66 13.94 -19.56 2.19
N LEU A 67 13.60 -19.64 3.49
CA LEU A 67 13.16 -18.50 4.28
C LEU A 67 14.23 -17.40 4.33
N LYS A 68 15.50 -17.77 4.53
CA LYS A 68 16.61 -16.82 4.53
C LYS A 68 16.77 -16.13 3.16
N ASP A 69 16.70 -16.90 2.08
CA ASP A 69 16.84 -16.37 0.73
C ASP A 69 15.67 -15.44 0.37
N ASN A 70 14.45 -15.81 0.76
CA ASN A 70 13.26 -14.98 0.63
C ASN A 70 13.37 -13.67 1.43
N ILE A 71 13.87 -13.72 2.67
CA ILE A 71 14.14 -12.50 3.46
C ILE A 71 15.20 -11.62 2.79
N HIS A 72 16.26 -12.21 2.23
CA HIS A 72 17.29 -11.45 1.51
C HIS A 72 16.77 -10.81 0.22
N ILE A 73 15.88 -11.47 -0.51
CA ILE A 73 15.23 -10.92 -1.70
C ILE A 73 14.31 -9.76 -1.28
N ALA A 74 13.44 -9.99 -0.30
CA ALA A 74 12.55 -8.96 0.24
C ALA A 74 13.32 -7.73 0.73
N ASP A 75 14.43 -7.91 1.45
CA ASP A 75 15.29 -6.81 1.92
C ASP A 75 15.89 -5.98 0.77
N ARG A 76 16.20 -6.61 -0.37
CA ARG A 76 16.66 -5.88 -1.55
C ARG A 76 15.52 -5.11 -2.22
N GLN A 77 14.34 -5.71 -2.30
CA GLN A 77 13.17 -5.04 -2.87
C GLN A 77 12.73 -3.83 -2.04
N VAL A 78 12.79 -3.91 -0.70
CA VAL A 78 12.54 -2.74 0.18
C VAL A 78 13.48 -1.58 -0.15
N LYS A 79 14.77 -1.83 -0.35
CA LYS A 79 15.72 -0.77 -0.73
C LYS A 79 15.41 -0.15 -2.09
N LEU A 80 14.91 -0.94 -3.02
CA LEU A 80 14.47 -0.43 -4.33
C LEU A 80 13.23 0.44 -4.18
N LEU A 81 12.29 0.07 -3.30
CA LEU A 81 11.12 0.90 -2.99
C LEU A 81 11.52 2.27 -2.45
N ASP A 82 12.48 2.33 -1.52
CA ASP A 82 13.01 3.62 -1.01
C ASP A 82 13.56 4.47 -2.16
N SER A 83 14.33 3.84 -3.06
CA SER A 83 14.92 4.52 -4.23
C SER A 83 13.86 5.05 -5.19
N TYR A 84 12.79 4.28 -5.43
CA TYR A 84 11.69 4.72 -6.30
C TYR A 84 10.88 5.88 -5.70
N LEU A 85 10.73 5.95 -4.38
CA LEU A 85 10.12 7.10 -3.72
C LEU A 85 10.98 8.36 -3.87
N ASP A 86 12.29 8.24 -3.68
CA ASP A 86 13.25 9.34 -3.83
C ASP A 86 13.28 9.89 -5.26
N GLU A 87 13.25 8.99 -6.25
CA GLU A 87 13.23 9.31 -7.68
C GLU A 87 11.85 9.74 -8.19
N LYS A 88 10.81 9.69 -7.34
CA LYS A 88 9.40 9.92 -7.71
C LYS A 88 8.90 8.98 -8.82
N ASN A 89 9.49 7.79 -8.91
CA ASN A 89 9.08 6.74 -9.85
C ASN A 89 7.94 5.91 -9.23
N TYR A 90 6.76 6.52 -9.13
CA TYR A 90 5.60 5.93 -8.45
C TYR A 90 5.11 4.65 -9.14
N THR A 91 5.26 4.54 -10.46
CA THR A 91 4.91 3.33 -11.21
C THR A 91 5.75 2.13 -10.75
N GLN A 92 7.08 2.26 -10.74
CA GLN A 92 7.96 1.17 -10.29
C GLN A 92 7.82 0.89 -8.80
N TYR A 93 7.55 1.92 -8.00
CA TYR A 93 7.21 1.78 -6.59
C TYR A 93 5.98 0.87 -6.41
N VAL A 94 4.86 1.20 -7.05
CA VAL A 94 3.60 0.46 -6.92
C VAL A 94 3.78 -1.00 -7.37
N VAL A 95 4.41 -1.25 -8.53
CA VAL A 95 4.64 -2.64 -9.00
C VAL A 95 5.40 -3.45 -7.96
N ASN A 96 6.53 -2.94 -7.48
CA ASN A 96 7.37 -3.66 -6.53
C ASN A 96 6.67 -3.81 -5.17
N ALA A 97 5.91 -2.80 -4.72
CA ALA A 97 5.18 -2.82 -3.46
C ALA A 97 4.10 -3.90 -3.47
N ARG A 98 3.32 -3.98 -4.55
CA ARG A 98 2.26 -4.98 -4.71
C ARG A 98 2.81 -6.41 -4.84
N GLN A 99 3.98 -6.59 -5.43
CA GLN A 99 4.67 -7.90 -5.48
C GLN A 99 5.28 -8.30 -4.13
N LEU A 100 5.78 -7.33 -3.36
CA LEU A 100 6.46 -7.58 -2.09
C LEU A 100 5.47 -7.91 -0.96
N LEU A 101 4.25 -7.36 -0.97
CA LEU A 101 3.23 -7.62 0.05
C LEU A 101 2.88 -9.13 0.21
N PRO A 102 2.60 -9.89 -0.86
CA PRO A 102 2.45 -11.35 -0.80
C PRO A 102 3.69 -12.08 -0.28
N GLN A 103 4.89 -11.64 -0.66
CA GLN A 103 6.13 -12.24 -0.20
C GLN A 103 6.33 -12.04 1.31
N ILE A 104 6.02 -10.85 1.83
CA ILE A 104 6.06 -10.57 3.27
C ILE A 104 5.05 -11.45 4.02
N ARG A 105 3.83 -11.63 3.47
CA ARG A 105 2.84 -12.54 4.05
C ARG A 105 3.35 -13.99 4.09
N HIS A 106 3.96 -14.46 3.01
CA HIS A 106 4.58 -15.79 2.97
C HIS A 106 5.71 -15.94 4.01
N ILE A 107 6.59 -14.94 4.12
CA ILE A 107 7.65 -14.91 5.15
C ILE A 107 7.06 -14.98 6.57
N LYS A 108 6.00 -14.23 6.87
CA LYS A 108 5.32 -14.26 8.17
C LYS A 108 4.69 -15.63 8.48
N SER A 109 4.09 -16.28 7.48
CA SER A 109 3.55 -17.64 7.62
C SER A 109 4.66 -18.65 7.94
N GLU A 110 5.72 -18.67 7.12
CA GLU A 110 6.87 -19.57 7.30
C GLU A 110 7.60 -19.32 8.64
N LEU A 111 7.75 -18.07 9.08
CA LEU A 111 8.29 -17.73 10.40
C LEU A 111 7.46 -18.31 11.53
N SER A 112 6.14 -18.30 11.40
CA SER A 112 5.21 -18.81 12.43
C SER A 112 5.29 -20.33 12.53
N GLU A 113 5.39 -21.03 11.39
CA GLU A 113 5.55 -22.48 11.34
C GLU A 113 6.92 -22.95 11.84
N LEU A 114 7.97 -22.19 11.52
CA LEU A 114 9.35 -22.53 11.91
C LEU A 114 9.73 -21.99 13.29
N LYS A 115 8.82 -21.31 14.01
CA LYS A 115 9.03 -20.72 15.34
C LYS A 115 9.69 -21.67 16.33
N ALA A 116 9.23 -22.92 16.40
CA ALA A 116 9.74 -23.92 17.34
C ALA A 116 11.16 -24.41 16.99
N LYS A 117 11.63 -24.13 15.78
CA LYS A 117 12.91 -24.58 15.21
C LYS A 117 13.91 -23.43 15.02
N MET A 118 13.57 -22.22 15.49
CA MET A 118 14.41 -21.03 15.40
C MET A 118 14.62 -20.37 16.76
N ASP A 119 15.68 -19.56 16.85
CA ASP A 119 15.92 -18.75 18.03
C ASP A 119 14.80 -17.72 18.23
N LEU A 120 14.33 -17.59 19.47
CA LEU A 120 13.20 -16.71 19.80
C LEU A 120 13.50 -15.23 19.53
N ASN A 121 14.75 -14.79 19.68
CA ASN A 121 15.14 -13.41 19.39
C ASN A 121 15.20 -13.17 17.88
N ILE A 122 15.69 -14.15 17.11
CA ILE A 122 15.67 -14.10 15.64
C ILE A 122 14.23 -14.05 15.14
N TYR A 123 13.36 -14.95 15.60
CA TYR A 123 11.93 -14.96 15.29
C TYR A 123 11.30 -13.58 15.52
N LYS A 124 11.43 -13.03 16.74
CA LYS A 124 10.83 -11.75 17.12
C LYS A 124 11.35 -10.60 16.25
N ARG A 125 12.65 -10.59 15.94
CA ARG A 125 13.26 -9.53 15.14
C ARG A 125 12.78 -9.56 13.69
N VAL A 126 12.75 -10.75 13.07
CA VAL A 126 12.31 -10.87 11.68
C VAL A 126 10.81 -10.61 11.56
N LEU A 127 10.00 -11.10 12.50
CA LEU A 127 8.56 -10.81 12.54
C LEU A 127 8.30 -9.30 12.67
N LYS A 128 8.94 -8.62 13.62
CA LYS A 128 8.79 -7.17 13.81
C LYS A 128 9.20 -6.39 12.56
N LYS A 129 10.29 -6.82 11.89
CA LYS A 129 10.75 -6.20 10.65
C LYS A 129 9.72 -6.40 9.53
N ALA A 130 9.24 -7.62 9.34
CA ALA A 130 8.21 -7.94 8.35
C ALA A 130 6.92 -7.14 8.57
N GLU A 131 6.47 -6.98 9.82
CA GLU A 131 5.31 -6.16 10.18
C GLU A 131 5.54 -4.67 9.92
N THR A 132 6.74 -4.17 10.21
CA THR A 132 7.10 -2.77 9.98
C THR A 132 7.15 -2.46 8.49
N VAL A 133 7.78 -3.32 7.69
CA VAL A 133 7.84 -3.18 6.24
C VAL A 133 6.44 -3.31 5.63
N GLU A 134 5.62 -4.28 6.05
CA GLU A 134 4.24 -4.40 5.56
C GLU A 134 3.42 -3.15 5.86
N LYS A 135 3.57 -2.59 7.07
CA LYS A 135 2.87 -1.37 7.48
C LYS A 135 3.35 -0.16 6.67
N ASP A 136 4.64 -0.03 6.47
CA ASP A 136 5.22 1.09 5.72
C ASP A 136 4.81 1.03 4.24
N ILE A 137 4.91 -0.13 3.59
CA ILE A 137 4.45 -0.31 2.21
C ILE A 137 2.96 0.04 2.08
N LYS A 138 2.11 -0.46 2.98
CA LYS A 138 0.68 -0.10 2.96
C LYS A 138 0.47 1.40 3.17
N PHE A 139 1.18 2.00 4.12
CA PHE A 139 1.08 3.42 4.39
C PHE A 139 1.49 4.28 3.18
N GLN A 140 2.55 3.91 2.48
CA GLN A 140 3.01 4.62 1.30
C GLN A 140 2.10 4.37 0.08
N LEU A 141 1.57 3.16 -0.08
CA LEU A 141 0.53 2.87 -1.07
C LEU A 141 -0.73 3.68 -0.80
N ASP A 142 -1.18 3.76 0.46
CA ASP A 142 -2.30 4.62 0.88
C ASP A 142 -1.99 6.08 0.60
N ARG A 143 -0.76 6.56 0.81
CA ARG A 143 -0.36 7.94 0.46
C ARG A 143 -0.35 8.24 -1.04
N LEU A 144 -0.09 7.22 -1.85
CA LEU A 144 -0.22 7.30 -3.31
C LEU A 144 -1.67 7.04 -3.75
N ASP A 145 -2.55 6.76 -2.79
CA ASP A 145 -3.93 6.36 -2.94
C ASP A 145 -4.11 5.17 -3.88
N VAL A 146 -3.15 4.23 -3.86
CA VAL A 146 -3.10 3.06 -4.75
C VAL A 146 -3.43 1.78 -4.01
N SER A 147 -4.37 0.99 -4.56
CA SER A 147 -4.80 -0.26 -3.91
C SER A 147 -3.68 -1.32 -3.87
N PRO A 148 -3.50 -2.05 -2.75
CA PRO A 148 -2.46 -3.07 -2.61
C PRO A 148 -2.80 -4.42 -3.27
N VAL A 149 -3.96 -4.54 -3.92
CA VAL A 149 -4.57 -5.86 -4.24
C VAL A 149 -4.23 -6.39 -5.64
N ASN A 150 -3.89 -5.54 -6.61
CA ASN A 150 -3.71 -5.95 -8.01
C ASN A 150 -2.23 -6.07 -8.43
N PRO A 151 -1.64 -7.27 -8.54
CA PRO A 151 -0.19 -7.44 -8.76
C PRO A 151 0.32 -6.82 -10.07
N ASP A 152 -0.56 -6.61 -11.05
CA ASP A 152 -0.24 -5.99 -12.34
C ASP A 152 -0.79 -4.55 -12.38
N ILE A 153 0.06 -3.62 -12.83
CA ILE A 153 -0.36 -2.27 -13.21
C ILE A 153 -0.84 -2.33 -14.67
N SER A 154 -2.04 -1.83 -14.96
CA SER A 154 -2.46 -1.64 -16.35
C SER A 154 -1.63 -0.53 -17.00
N GLU A 155 -1.47 -0.57 -18.33
CA GLU A 155 -0.79 0.51 -19.07
C GLU A 155 -1.42 1.88 -18.76
N GLU A 156 -2.74 1.92 -18.57
CA GLU A 156 -3.49 3.11 -18.18
C GLU A 156 -3.15 3.59 -16.76
N GLU A 157 -3.00 2.68 -15.80
CA GLU A 157 -2.58 3.02 -14.43
C GLU A 157 -1.12 3.50 -14.39
N ALA A 158 -0.23 2.92 -15.20
CA ALA A 158 1.15 3.39 -15.33
C ALA A 158 1.23 4.82 -15.88
N ASP A 159 0.55 5.08 -17.00
CA ASP A 159 0.51 6.40 -17.62
C ASP A 159 -0.16 7.45 -16.70
N LEU A 160 -1.18 7.05 -15.94
CA LEU A 160 -1.82 7.91 -14.95
C LEU A 160 -0.86 8.31 -13.83
N LEU A 161 -0.14 7.36 -13.24
CA LEU A 161 0.81 7.64 -12.16
C LEU A 161 1.97 8.53 -12.60
N GLU A 162 2.39 8.44 -13.86
CA GLU A 162 3.43 9.30 -14.43
C GLU A 162 2.92 10.71 -14.78
N LEU A 163 1.80 10.80 -15.50
CA LEU A 163 1.34 12.06 -16.12
C LEU A 163 0.34 12.84 -15.27
N ALA A 164 -0.42 12.14 -14.42
CA ALA A 164 -1.54 12.67 -13.67
C ALA A 164 -1.69 12.05 -12.27
N PRO A 165 -0.64 12.04 -11.43
CA PRO A 165 -0.71 11.45 -10.09
C PRO A 165 -1.78 12.11 -9.21
N GLU A 166 -2.22 13.33 -9.52
CA GLU A 166 -3.35 13.98 -8.84
C GLU A 166 -4.70 13.28 -9.03
N LEU A 167 -4.81 12.37 -10.00
CA LEU A 167 -6.00 11.55 -10.25
C LEU A 167 -5.90 10.16 -9.63
N ALA A 168 -4.78 9.81 -8.98
CA ALA A 168 -4.55 8.46 -8.47
C ALA A 168 -5.65 8.02 -7.49
N HIS A 169 -6.01 8.88 -6.53
CA HIS A 169 -7.10 8.62 -5.59
C HIS A 169 -8.43 8.36 -6.28
N LEU A 170 -8.82 9.27 -7.19
CA LEU A 170 -10.07 9.18 -7.94
C LEU A 170 -10.13 7.89 -8.76
N TYR A 171 -9.04 7.56 -9.46
CA TYR A 171 -8.95 6.34 -10.25
C TYR A 171 -9.08 5.09 -9.38
N ASN A 172 -8.37 5.03 -8.25
CA ASN A 172 -8.41 3.86 -7.38
C ASN A 172 -9.77 3.64 -6.74
N ASN A 173 -10.45 4.70 -6.29
CA ASN A 173 -11.83 4.61 -5.80
C ASN A 173 -12.74 4.00 -6.86
N ILE A 174 -12.71 4.56 -8.06
CA ILE A 174 -13.48 4.06 -9.21
C ILE A 174 -13.18 2.59 -9.50
N GLN A 175 -11.91 2.15 -9.45
CA GLN A 175 -11.56 0.74 -9.67
C GLN A 175 -12.07 -0.18 -8.54
N GLN A 176 -12.01 0.25 -7.28
CA GLN A 176 -12.54 -0.52 -6.15
C GLN A 176 -14.06 -0.64 -6.22
N ASP A 177 -14.74 0.46 -6.54
CA ASP A 177 -16.18 0.48 -6.69
C ASP A 177 -16.61 -0.33 -7.90
N HIS A 178 -15.88 -0.25 -9.02
CA HIS A 178 -16.12 -1.08 -10.19
C HIS A 178 -16.11 -2.57 -9.85
N LEU A 179 -15.10 -3.07 -9.13
CA LEU A 179 -15.01 -4.46 -8.69
C LEU A 179 -16.13 -4.83 -7.71
N THR A 180 -16.47 -3.93 -6.79
CA THR A 180 -17.53 -4.15 -5.80
C THR A 180 -18.90 -4.21 -6.47
N ILE A 181 -19.18 -3.32 -7.43
CA ILE A 181 -20.40 -3.29 -8.24
C ILE A 181 -20.51 -4.59 -9.04
N LEU A 182 -19.46 -5.02 -9.74
CA LEU A 182 -19.49 -6.28 -10.50
C LEU A 182 -19.85 -7.49 -9.62
N LYS A 183 -19.27 -7.57 -8.42
CA LYS A 183 -19.59 -8.63 -7.46
C LYS A 183 -21.04 -8.59 -6.98
N LYS A 184 -21.62 -7.39 -6.82
CA LYS A 184 -23.03 -7.25 -6.45
C LYS A 184 -23.96 -7.60 -7.59
N ILE A 185 -23.65 -7.13 -8.80
CA ILE A 185 -24.40 -7.44 -10.02
C ILE A 185 -24.40 -8.96 -10.29
N GLU A 186 -23.32 -9.67 -9.98
CA GLU A 186 -23.26 -11.13 -10.12
C GLU A 186 -24.39 -11.87 -9.39
N ASN A 187 -24.85 -11.34 -8.25
CA ASN A 187 -25.90 -11.92 -7.42
C ASN A 187 -27.29 -11.29 -7.66
N ALA A 188 -27.41 -10.32 -8.58
CA ALA A 188 -28.65 -9.62 -8.86
C ALA A 188 -29.50 -10.34 -9.93
N ASP A 189 -30.82 -10.21 -9.83
CA ASP A 189 -31.76 -10.81 -10.79
C ASP A 189 -31.55 -10.31 -12.23
N ASN A 190 -31.25 -9.01 -12.40
CA ASN A 190 -31.04 -8.37 -13.71
C ASN A 190 -29.55 -8.27 -14.08
N LYS A 191 -28.77 -9.32 -13.80
CA LYS A 191 -27.31 -9.33 -13.97
C LYS A 191 -26.84 -8.81 -15.33
N GLU A 192 -27.43 -9.30 -16.42
CA GLU A 192 -26.97 -9.01 -17.79
C GLU A 192 -27.16 -7.53 -18.16
N GLU A 193 -28.32 -6.95 -17.83
CA GLU A 193 -28.62 -5.54 -18.08
C GLU A 193 -27.75 -4.62 -17.22
N LEU A 194 -27.62 -4.93 -15.92
CA LEU A 194 -26.80 -4.14 -15.01
C LEU A 194 -25.31 -4.19 -15.38
N THR A 195 -24.83 -5.35 -15.83
CA THR A 195 -23.44 -5.51 -16.30
C THR A 195 -23.21 -4.64 -17.53
N ALA A 196 -24.08 -4.73 -18.54
CA ALA A 196 -23.94 -3.96 -19.78
C ALA A 196 -24.00 -2.44 -19.53
N LEU A 197 -24.88 -1.99 -18.64
CA LEU A 197 -24.98 -0.58 -18.26
C LEU A 197 -23.70 -0.11 -17.56
N HIS A 198 -23.22 -0.87 -16.58
CA HIS A 198 -22.00 -0.54 -15.82
C HIS A 198 -20.74 -0.56 -16.69
N GLU A 199 -20.62 -1.52 -17.61
CA GLU A 199 -19.51 -1.57 -18.57
C GLU A 199 -19.52 -0.36 -19.51
N ALA A 200 -20.69 0.04 -20.03
CA ALA A 200 -20.81 1.22 -20.88
C ALA A 200 -20.43 2.52 -20.14
N ASP A 201 -20.75 2.60 -18.84
CA ASP A 201 -20.36 3.71 -17.97
C ASP A 201 -18.84 3.73 -17.71
N MET A 202 -18.23 2.57 -17.46
CA MET A 202 -16.77 2.44 -17.33
C MET A 202 -16.00 2.77 -18.61
N ASP A 203 -16.53 2.42 -19.77
CA ASP A 203 -15.90 2.76 -21.05
C ASP A 203 -15.89 4.28 -21.28
N ARG A 204 -16.96 4.98 -20.92
CA ARG A 204 -16.99 6.45 -20.95
C ARG A 204 -15.95 7.06 -20.01
N PHE A 205 -15.76 6.48 -18.84
CA PHE A 205 -14.72 6.92 -17.92
C PHE A 205 -13.32 6.75 -18.53
N ARG A 206 -13.04 5.57 -19.13
CA ARG A 206 -11.77 5.29 -19.82
C ARG A 206 -11.50 6.27 -20.96
N ASP A 207 -12.51 6.58 -21.76
CA ASP A 207 -12.39 7.55 -22.86
C ASP A 207 -12.02 8.96 -22.35
N ILE A 208 -12.62 9.40 -21.24
CA ILE A 208 -12.33 10.69 -20.63
C ILE A 208 -10.91 10.70 -20.05
N LEU A 209 -10.50 9.63 -19.38
CA LEU A 209 -9.18 9.49 -18.79
C LEU A 209 -8.09 9.48 -19.88
N ASP A 210 -8.25 8.69 -20.94
CA ASP A 210 -7.33 8.65 -22.08
C ASP A 210 -7.20 10.04 -22.73
N GLY A 211 -8.32 10.73 -22.93
CA GLY A 211 -8.33 12.11 -23.39
C GLY A 211 -7.55 13.07 -22.48
N TYR A 212 -7.70 12.93 -21.15
CA TYR A 212 -6.97 13.72 -20.15
C TYR A 212 -5.46 13.48 -20.24
N LEU A 213 -5.03 12.20 -20.27
CA LEU A 213 -3.62 11.82 -20.33
C LEU A 213 -2.96 12.28 -21.62
N LYS A 214 -3.64 12.15 -22.77
CA LYS A 214 -3.17 12.66 -24.07
C LYS A 214 -2.94 14.17 -24.06
N ILE A 215 -3.82 14.94 -23.41
CA ILE A 215 -3.65 16.39 -23.28
C ILE A 215 -2.51 16.73 -22.32
N LYS A 216 -2.39 16.04 -21.18
CA LYS A 216 -1.29 16.22 -20.21
C LYS A 216 0.08 15.94 -20.81
N LYS A 217 0.19 14.91 -21.65
CA LYS A 217 1.44 14.53 -22.32
C LYS A 217 1.96 15.60 -23.27
N ALA A 218 1.07 16.32 -23.96
CA ALA A 218 1.46 17.33 -24.94
C ALA A 218 0.48 18.52 -24.97
N PRO A 219 0.40 19.34 -23.91
CA PRO A 219 -0.67 20.34 -23.75
C PRO A 219 -0.65 21.41 -24.85
N LYS A 220 0.54 21.75 -25.37
CA LYS A 220 0.72 22.71 -26.46
C LYS A 220 0.09 22.28 -27.79
N ASN A 221 -0.18 20.99 -27.97
CA ASN A 221 -0.75 20.44 -29.20
C ASN A 221 -2.29 20.54 -29.23
N TYR A 222 -2.91 21.02 -28.15
CA TYR A 222 -4.36 21.07 -28.02
C TYR A 222 -4.84 22.49 -27.68
N TYR A 223 -5.92 22.90 -28.35
CA TYR A 223 -6.62 24.14 -27.99
C TYR A 223 -7.34 23.97 -26.65
N ASN A 224 -7.30 25.05 -25.84
CA ASN A 224 -7.96 25.14 -24.53
C ASN A 224 -7.61 23.95 -23.60
N ALA A 225 -6.35 23.51 -23.63
CA ALA A 225 -5.89 22.34 -22.89
C ALA A 225 -6.28 22.39 -21.41
N ASP A 226 -6.00 23.49 -20.72
CA ASP A 226 -6.29 23.63 -19.29
C ASP A 226 -7.80 23.56 -18.97
N GLU A 227 -8.64 24.21 -19.78
CA GLU A 227 -10.10 24.16 -19.63
C GLU A 227 -10.63 22.74 -19.85
N ARG A 228 -10.11 22.05 -20.87
CA ARG A 228 -10.49 20.66 -21.17
C ARG A 228 -10.04 19.70 -20.08
N LEU A 229 -8.84 19.88 -19.53
CA LEU A 229 -8.35 19.10 -18.39
C LEU A 229 -9.24 19.32 -17.16
N ALA A 230 -9.58 20.57 -16.83
CA ALA A 230 -10.48 20.88 -15.73
C ALA A 230 -11.85 20.24 -15.92
N LYS A 231 -12.42 20.34 -17.13
CA LYS A 231 -13.72 19.73 -17.46
C LYS A 231 -13.68 18.20 -17.36
N ALA A 232 -12.62 17.57 -17.86
CA ALA A 232 -12.44 16.12 -17.77
C ALA A 232 -12.30 15.68 -16.31
N LYS A 233 -11.52 16.39 -15.50
CA LYS A 233 -11.41 16.13 -14.05
C LYS A 233 -12.77 16.20 -13.36
N THR A 234 -13.54 17.27 -13.57
CA THR A 234 -14.88 17.39 -12.99
C THR A 234 -15.84 16.31 -13.50
N ALA A 235 -15.70 15.85 -14.74
CA ALA A 235 -16.50 14.75 -15.26
C ALA A 235 -16.17 13.42 -14.57
N MET A 236 -14.88 13.14 -14.32
CA MET A 236 -14.45 11.95 -13.57
C MET A 236 -14.89 12.02 -12.09
N GLU A 237 -14.83 13.19 -11.45
CA GLU A 237 -15.35 13.37 -10.07
C GLU A 237 -16.87 13.13 -9.98
N LYS A 238 -17.63 13.57 -11.00
CA LYS A 238 -19.07 13.28 -11.06
C LYS A 238 -19.36 11.80 -11.32
N PHE A 239 -18.49 11.14 -12.06
CA PHE A 239 -18.60 9.71 -12.33
C PHE A 239 -18.40 8.89 -11.05
N ASP A 240 -17.38 9.22 -10.26
CA ASP A 240 -17.13 8.63 -8.94
C ASP A 240 -18.37 8.71 -8.03
N LEU A 241 -18.96 9.91 -7.92
CA LEU A 241 -20.22 10.10 -7.17
C LEU A 241 -21.40 9.28 -7.73
N ALA A 242 -21.43 9.01 -9.03
CA ALA A 242 -22.47 8.18 -9.64
C ALA A 242 -22.26 6.69 -9.33
N LEU A 243 -21.01 6.23 -9.21
CA LEU A 243 -20.69 4.87 -8.75
C LEU A 243 -21.10 4.67 -7.29
N ASP A 244 -20.85 5.65 -6.41
CA ASP A 244 -21.33 5.65 -5.03
C ASP A 244 -22.86 5.47 -4.96
N GLU A 245 -23.59 6.22 -5.78
CA GLU A 245 -25.05 6.11 -5.82
C GLU A 245 -25.50 4.74 -6.35
N THR A 246 -24.78 4.19 -7.33
CA THR A 246 -25.05 2.86 -7.90
C THR A 246 -24.83 1.78 -6.85
N LEU A 247 -23.73 1.83 -6.11
CA LEU A 247 -23.47 0.94 -4.98
C LEU A 247 -24.56 1.02 -3.92
N ARG A 248 -25.00 2.24 -3.56
CA ARG A 248 -26.09 2.42 -2.61
C ARG A 248 -27.37 1.76 -3.12
N LYS A 249 -27.76 1.96 -4.38
CA LYS A 249 -28.95 1.33 -4.97
C LYS A 249 -28.86 -0.19 -4.97
N LEU A 250 -27.69 -0.76 -5.27
CA LEU A 250 -27.47 -2.20 -5.21
C LEU A 250 -27.62 -2.73 -3.77
N ASN A 251 -27.01 -2.06 -2.79
CA ASN A 251 -27.17 -2.40 -1.37
C ASN A 251 -28.63 -2.35 -0.92
N GLU A 252 -29.38 -1.30 -1.28
CA GLU A 252 -30.80 -1.17 -0.93
C GLU A 252 -31.64 -2.28 -1.58
N SER A 253 -31.30 -2.68 -2.81
CA SER A 253 -31.97 -3.80 -3.45
C SER A 253 -31.71 -5.12 -2.72
N ASP A 254 -30.48 -5.35 -2.24
CA ASP A 254 -30.10 -6.54 -1.47
C ASP A 254 -30.83 -6.59 -0.10
N LEU A 255 -31.24 -5.45 0.46
CA LEU A 255 -31.92 -5.36 1.77
C LEU A 255 -33.44 -5.53 1.71
N LYS A 256 -34.06 -5.68 0.52
CA LYS A 256 -35.51 -5.81 0.39
C LYS A 256 -36.10 -6.94 1.24
N ASP A 257 -35.43 -8.09 1.28
CA ASP A 257 -35.90 -9.25 2.07
C ASP A 257 -35.82 -9.01 3.58
N PHE A 258 -34.81 -8.23 4.01
CA PHE A 258 -34.68 -7.80 5.39
C PHE A 258 -35.85 -6.88 5.80
N ASP A 259 -36.17 -5.89 4.96
CA ASP A 259 -37.30 -4.97 5.21
C ASP A 259 -38.66 -5.70 5.23
N ILE A 260 -38.84 -6.70 4.36
CA ILE A 260 -40.04 -7.56 4.37
C ILE A 260 -40.11 -8.33 5.70
N SER A 261 -38.99 -8.92 6.13
CA SER A 261 -38.92 -9.66 7.40
C SER A 261 -39.24 -8.77 8.60
N LEU A 262 -38.73 -7.55 8.64
CA LEU A 262 -39.03 -6.58 9.69
C LEU A 262 -40.51 -6.22 9.75
N ARG A 263 -41.17 -6.02 8.59
CA ARG A 263 -42.61 -5.73 8.55
C ARG A 263 -43.44 -6.91 9.03
N MET A 264 -43.12 -8.11 8.58
CA MET A 264 -43.84 -9.32 9.02
C MET A 264 -43.76 -9.52 10.55
N MET A 265 -42.59 -9.28 11.15
CA MET A 265 -42.44 -9.33 12.60
C MET A 265 -43.26 -8.24 13.33
N ALA A 266 -43.29 -7.03 12.79
CA ALA A 266 -44.07 -5.94 13.38
C ALA A 266 -45.60 -6.13 13.24
N ASP A 267 -46.05 -6.77 12.16
CA ASP A 267 -47.45 -7.09 11.92
C ASP A 267 -47.91 -8.30 12.78
N ASP A 268 -47.01 -9.24 13.10
CA ASP A 268 -47.30 -10.33 14.04
C ASP A 268 -47.46 -9.83 15.50
N ASP A 269 -46.70 -8.80 15.91
CA ASP A 269 -46.78 -8.20 17.25
C ASP A 269 -48.05 -7.34 17.48
N THR A 270 -48.73 -6.89 16.41
CA THR A 270 -49.95 -6.04 16.50
C THR A 270 -51.26 -6.82 16.44
N ASN A 271 -51.20 -8.15 16.25
CA ASN A 271 -52.36 -9.04 16.21
C ASN A 271 -52.54 -9.89 17.48
N LEU A 272 -51.92 -9.50 18.60
CA LEU A 272 -52.05 -10.11 19.94
C LEU A 272 -52.85 -9.24 20.92
#